data_AF-A0A7J8TSL2-F1
#
_entry.id   AF-A0A7J8TSL2-F1
#
_cell.length_a   1.000
_cell.length_b   1.000
_cell.length_c   1.000
_cell.angle_alpha   90.00
_cell.angle_beta   90.00
_cell.angle_gamma   90.00
#
_symmetry.space_group_name_H-M   'P 1'
#
loop_
_entity.id
_entity.type
_entity.pdbx_description
1 polymer ?
#
loop_
_entity_poly.entity_id
_entity_poly.type
_entity_poly.pdbx_seq_one_letter_code
_entity_poly.pdbx_strand_id
1 'polypeptide(L)'
;MSKSTLEKKIDVYRRWGWSDQEINEAFGRYPLCMTVSEEKTMAIMDFLVNKMGYSSTLIAKEPCLVTRSLEKRIIPRAVFARELISQGPLSSFVRCSIQAIHVIGLRTKPLEGFGGLTGAAGELQFSYSLPERTSLLHGRQAMASSQSFSLSITKISTTLRFFSISSNEHSFTVSYLINKCGFSPESASRTSNYVHFETPEKPDSLIIFLENHGFSKTQIKNLIKRQPKLLYSDTEKTLLPKLEFLYSIGFSRPELAKLLSDYPTLLRASLEKRIIPSFNLLRNLFQSDDKAIKSIKRFAGILVSDFEKNLLPNMNILRGIGVPESNILLQLHRKPRTLMFNPVRLEEIVEEVKRMGIDTSRKKFLDVVFAMKSMTKSTLEKKIDVYKRWGWSDQEIHEAFRRYPLCMTVSEDKIMAIMDFLVNKMGYSSTLVAKQSSVLSRSLEKRIVPRALFAQELSSKGLFNDFKLSVLFDTSEKTFNKMFGDCFVKKAPELLKLYKENVEK
;
A
#
# COMPACT_ATOMS: atom_id res chain seq x y z
N MET A 1 26.40 5.32 -1.24
CA MET A 1 26.95 4.56 -0.10
C MET A 1 28.43 4.43 -0.33
N SER A 2 29.29 4.76 0.64
CA SER A 2 30.73 4.61 0.46
C SER A 2 31.09 3.12 0.40
N LYS A 3 32.20 2.77 -0.26
CA LYS A 3 32.69 1.38 -0.34
C LYS A 3 32.87 0.77 1.06
N SER A 4 33.40 1.55 2.00
CA SER A 4 33.56 1.15 3.41
C SER A 4 32.22 0.88 4.13
N THR A 5 31.17 1.66 3.87
CA THR A 5 29.83 1.40 4.45
C THR A 5 29.19 0.14 3.86
N LEU A 6 29.44 -0.15 2.58
CA LEU A 6 28.93 -1.36 1.94
C LEU A 6 29.61 -2.62 2.49
N GLU A 7 30.94 -2.60 2.65
CA GLU A 7 31.72 -3.70 3.22
C GLU A 7 31.28 -4.02 4.67
N LYS A 8 31.14 -3.01 5.53
CA LYS A 8 30.62 -3.20 6.89
C LYS A 8 29.22 -3.84 6.91
N LYS A 9 28.35 -3.46 5.97
CA LYS A 9 27.01 -4.02 5.86
C LYS A 9 27.01 -5.47 5.40
N ILE A 10 27.90 -5.82 4.47
CA ILE A 10 28.11 -7.21 4.02
C ILE A 10 28.60 -8.05 5.20
N ASP A 11 29.52 -7.53 6.01
CA ASP A 11 30.03 -8.24 7.19
C ASP A 11 28.95 -8.49 8.24
N VAL A 12 27.95 -7.61 8.38
CA VAL A 12 26.78 -7.86 9.24
C VAL A 12 26.02 -9.11 8.76
N TYR A 13 25.79 -9.29 7.46
CA TYR A 13 25.10 -10.48 6.95
C TYR A 13 25.95 -11.74 7.07
N ARG A 14 27.27 -11.63 6.85
CA ARG A 14 28.22 -12.75 7.05
C ARG A 14 28.25 -13.25 8.49
N ARG A 15 28.14 -12.35 9.49
CA ARG A 15 28.03 -12.74 10.92
C ARG A 15 26.82 -13.60 11.23
N TRP A 16 25.76 -13.51 10.43
CA TRP A 16 24.59 -14.38 10.53
C TRP A 16 24.67 -15.61 9.61
N GLY A 17 25.84 -15.87 9.01
CA GLY A 17 26.09 -17.06 8.20
C GLY A 17 25.60 -16.97 6.75
N TRP A 18 25.33 -15.77 6.22
CA TRP A 18 25.02 -15.63 4.79
C TRP A 18 26.30 -15.76 3.96
N SER A 19 26.24 -16.57 2.92
CA SER A 19 27.30 -16.66 1.90
C SER A 19 27.32 -15.42 1.00
N ASP A 20 28.45 -15.14 0.35
CA ASP A 20 28.55 -14.04 -0.61
C ASP A 20 27.54 -14.19 -1.76
N GLN A 21 27.22 -15.42 -2.17
CA GLN A 21 26.18 -15.70 -3.15
C GLN A 21 24.79 -15.28 -2.64
N GLU A 22 24.41 -15.68 -1.42
CA GLU A 22 23.13 -15.32 -0.83
C GLU A 22 22.98 -13.81 -0.64
N ILE A 23 24.06 -13.12 -0.24
CA ILE A 23 24.08 -11.66 -0.09
C ILE A 23 23.87 -10.99 -1.46
N ASN A 24 24.56 -11.46 -2.50
CA ASN A 24 24.42 -10.92 -3.86
C ASN A 24 23.01 -11.16 -4.43
N GLU A 25 22.44 -12.36 -4.24
CA GLU A 25 21.07 -12.68 -4.66
C GLU A 25 20.02 -11.88 -3.89
N ALA A 26 20.21 -11.71 -2.58
CA ALA A 26 19.37 -10.89 -1.73
C ALA A 26 19.39 -9.42 -2.17
N PHE A 27 20.57 -8.90 -2.47
CA PHE A 27 20.75 -7.54 -2.98
C PHE A 27 20.12 -7.36 -4.36
N GLY A 28 20.35 -8.30 -5.28
CA GLY A 28 19.75 -8.27 -6.61
C GLY A 28 18.22 -8.26 -6.58
N ARG A 29 17.61 -8.99 -5.64
CA ARG A 29 16.15 -9.03 -5.47
C ARG A 29 15.58 -7.82 -4.73
N TYR A 30 16.28 -7.28 -3.74
CA TYR A 30 15.78 -6.16 -2.94
C TYR A 30 16.89 -5.23 -2.45
N PRO A 31 17.38 -4.30 -3.29
CA PRO A 31 18.53 -3.45 -2.98
C PRO A 31 18.41 -2.62 -1.69
N LEU A 32 17.17 -2.34 -1.26
CA LEU A 32 16.88 -1.59 -0.05
C LEU A 32 17.34 -2.29 1.24
N CYS A 33 17.59 -3.60 1.23
CA CYS A 33 18.14 -4.30 2.40
C CYS A 33 19.52 -3.77 2.82
N MET A 34 20.28 -3.19 1.88
CA MET A 34 21.60 -2.58 2.15
C MET A 34 21.51 -1.15 2.68
N THR A 35 20.34 -0.54 2.66
CA THR A 35 20.12 0.86 3.10
C THR A 35 19.67 0.96 4.56
N VAL A 36 19.41 -0.17 5.21
CA VAL A 36 18.99 -0.26 6.60
C VAL A 36 20.19 -0.11 7.53
N SER A 37 20.03 0.52 8.69
CA SER A 37 21.13 0.61 9.68
C SER A 37 21.58 -0.78 10.16
N GLU A 38 22.84 -0.88 10.58
CA GLU A 38 23.45 -2.12 11.06
C GLU A 38 22.73 -2.64 12.30
N GLU A 39 22.42 -1.76 13.24
CA GLU A 39 21.72 -2.05 14.50
C GLU A 39 20.34 -2.64 14.23
N LYS A 40 19.60 -2.05 13.29
CA LYS A 40 18.27 -2.54 12.93
C LYS A 40 18.32 -3.91 12.26
N THR A 41 19.30 -4.16 11.38
CA THR A 41 19.47 -5.49 10.78
C THR A 41 19.83 -6.52 11.85
N MET A 42 20.76 -6.20 12.75
CA MET A 42 21.13 -7.07 13.87
C MET A 42 19.94 -7.41 14.76
N ALA A 43 19.14 -6.42 15.16
CA ALA A 43 17.97 -6.64 16.00
C ALA A 43 16.90 -7.52 15.34
N ILE A 44 16.72 -7.40 14.03
CA ILE A 44 15.77 -8.22 13.27
C ILE A 44 16.30 -9.66 13.12
N MET A 45 17.57 -9.81 12.79
CA MET A 45 18.20 -11.13 12.64
C MET A 45 18.24 -11.88 13.98
N ASP A 46 18.57 -11.21 15.08
CA ASP A 46 18.54 -11.79 16.43
C ASP A 46 17.14 -12.28 16.81
N PHE A 47 16.12 -11.45 16.59
CA PHE A 47 14.76 -11.86 16.86
C PHE A 47 14.33 -13.06 16.00
N LEU A 48 14.59 -13.04 14.69
CA LEU A 48 14.14 -14.10 13.79
C LEU A 48 14.91 -15.40 13.97
N VAL A 49 16.23 -15.33 14.08
CA VAL A 49 17.10 -16.52 14.18
C VAL A 49 17.09 -17.06 15.61
N ASN A 50 17.45 -16.23 16.60
CA ASN A 50 17.69 -16.70 17.96
C ASN A 50 16.39 -16.86 18.76
N LYS A 51 15.46 -15.89 18.68
CA LYS A 51 14.21 -15.94 19.48
C LYS A 51 13.10 -16.78 18.84
N MET A 52 13.05 -16.81 17.50
CA MET A 52 12.00 -17.48 16.75
C MET A 52 12.46 -18.78 16.06
N GLY A 53 13.77 -19.06 16.03
CA GLY A 53 14.31 -20.31 15.49
C GLY A 53 14.29 -20.41 13.97
N TYR A 54 14.18 -19.28 13.24
CA TYR A 54 14.20 -19.31 11.78
C TYR A 54 15.62 -19.51 11.23
N SER A 55 15.73 -20.33 10.19
CA SER A 55 17.00 -20.51 9.48
C SER A 55 17.44 -19.21 8.81
N SER A 56 18.70 -18.85 9.02
CA SER A 56 19.32 -17.66 8.43
C SER A 56 19.28 -17.65 6.90
N THR A 57 19.48 -18.81 6.27
CA THR A 57 19.43 -18.97 4.80
C THR A 57 18.03 -18.76 4.24
N LEU A 58 16.98 -19.07 5.03
CA LEU A 58 15.60 -18.79 4.67
C LEU A 58 15.32 -17.27 4.72
N ILE A 59 15.94 -16.54 5.66
CA ILE A 59 15.83 -15.07 5.73
C ILE A 59 16.55 -14.43 4.53
N ALA A 60 17.69 -14.98 4.10
CA ALA A 60 18.42 -14.51 2.91
C ALA A 60 17.56 -14.56 1.64
N LYS A 61 16.64 -15.52 1.55
CA LYS A 61 15.69 -15.62 0.45
C LYS A 61 14.59 -14.57 0.48
N GLU A 62 14.39 -13.87 1.59
CA GLU A 62 13.34 -12.85 1.76
C GLU A 62 13.92 -11.53 2.31
N PRO A 63 14.81 -10.85 1.55
CA PRO A 63 15.60 -9.70 1.99
C PRO A 63 14.76 -8.46 2.33
N CYS A 64 13.46 -8.44 2.03
CA CYS A 64 12.60 -7.34 2.43
C CYS A 64 12.33 -7.31 3.95
N LEU A 65 12.45 -8.44 4.65
CA LEU A 65 12.14 -8.54 6.09
C LEU A 65 13.00 -7.61 6.93
N VAL A 66 14.31 -7.56 6.64
CA VAL A 66 15.26 -6.69 7.36
C VAL A 66 14.97 -5.20 7.18
N THR A 67 14.12 -4.82 6.22
CA THR A 67 13.68 -3.43 6.03
C THR A 67 12.44 -3.06 6.83
N ARG A 68 11.66 -4.04 7.32
CA ARG A 68 10.41 -3.81 8.04
C ARG A 68 10.64 -3.34 9.48
N SER A 69 9.59 -2.87 10.15
CA SER A 69 9.65 -2.50 11.57
C SER A 69 9.61 -3.76 12.42
N LEU A 70 10.61 -3.95 13.27
CA LEU A 70 10.69 -5.09 14.18
C LEU A 70 9.42 -5.19 15.05
N GLU A 71 9.15 -4.14 15.83
CA GLU A 71 8.00 -4.07 16.75
C GLU A 71 6.63 -4.11 16.05
N LYS A 72 6.42 -3.29 15.02
CA LYS A 72 5.07 -3.12 14.43
C LYS A 72 4.75 -4.17 13.38
N ARG A 73 5.76 -4.83 12.82
CA ARG A 73 5.56 -5.74 11.68
C ARG A 73 6.04 -7.15 11.95
N ILE A 74 7.28 -7.31 12.40
CA ILE A 74 7.93 -8.62 12.47
C ILE A 74 7.49 -9.38 13.70
N ILE A 75 7.56 -8.79 14.90
CA ILE A 75 7.21 -9.46 16.16
C ILE A 75 5.77 -10.01 16.16
N PRO A 76 4.72 -9.22 15.86
CA PRO A 76 3.34 -9.73 15.92
C PRO A 76 3.09 -10.87 14.94
N ARG A 77 3.77 -10.85 13.77
CA ARG A 77 3.59 -11.86 12.72
C ARG A 77 4.36 -13.14 13.00
N ALA A 78 5.58 -13.02 13.52
CA ALA A 78 6.40 -14.17 13.86
C ALA A 78 5.80 -14.94 15.06
N VAL A 79 5.33 -14.22 16.08
CA VAL A 79 4.63 -14.83 17.23
C VAL A 79 3.36 -15.54 16.78
N PHE A 80 2.54 -14.90 15.94
CA PHE A 80 1.34 -15.52 15.37
C PHE A 80 1.67 -16.76 14.52
N ALA A 81 2.71 -16.70 13.68
CA ALA A 81 3.15 -17.84 12.89
C ALA A 81 3.61 -19.02 13.76
N ARG A 82 4.29 -18.75 14.89
CA ARG A 82 4.73 -19.77 15.85
C ARG A 82 3.54 -20.43 16.57
N GLU A 83 2.54 -19.65 16.96
CA GLU A 83 1.31 -20.17 17.57
C GLU A 83 0.49 -21.03 16.60
N LEU A 84 0.51 -20.69 15.30
CA LEU A 84 -0.13 -21.54 14.29
C LEU A 84 0.62 -22.86 14.06
N ILE A 85 1.94 -22.87 14.24
CA ILE A 85 2.76 -24.08 14.10
C ILE A 85 2.56 -25.03 15.30
N SER A 86 2.33 -24.50 16.51
CA SER A 86 2.12 -25.32 17.72
C SER A 86 0.78 -26.07 17.76
N GLN A 87 -0.21 -25.67 16.96
CA GLN A 87 -1.57 -26.25 16.98
C GLN A 87 -1.81 -27.44 16.02
N GLY A 88 -0.79 -27.94 15.30
CA GLY A 88 -0.93 -29.09 14.39
C GLY A 88 -1.94 -28.84 13.25
N PRO A 89 -2.43 -29.90 12.55
CA PRO A 89 -1.97 -30.40 11.24
C PRO A 89 -1.93 -29.38 10.07
N LEU A 90 -1.58 -28.12 10.34
CA LEU A 90 -1.24 -27.08 9.36
C LEU A 90 0.27 -27.11 8.97
N SER A 91 1.02 -28.12 9.41
CA SER A 91 2.48 -28.20 9.26
C SER A 91 2.96 -28.27 7.80
N SER A 92 2.13 -28.73 6.86
CA SER A 92 2.43 -28.69 5.42
C SER A 92 2.21 -27.30 4.78
N PHE A 93 1.47 -26.41 5.45
CA PHE A 93 1.21 -25.05 4.99
C PHE A 93 2.35 -24.08 5.31
N VAL A 94 3.26 -24.48 6.20
CA VAL A 94 4.34 -23.63 6.71
C VAL A 94 5.70 -24.15 6.22
N ARG A 95 5.79 -24.57 4.95
CA ARG A 95 7.09 -24.76 4.29
C ARG A 95 7.79 -23.44 3.94
N CYS A 96 7.21 -22.28 4.30
CA CYS A 96 7.91 -21.02 4.26
C CYS A 96 7.36 -20.02 5.31
N SER A 97 7.66 -20.28 6.57
CA SER A 97 7.31 -19.44 7.73
C SER A 97 7.72 -17.97 7.58
N ILE A 98 8.75 -17.71 6.76
CA ILE A 98 9.25 -16.37 6.43
C ILE A 98 8.40 -15.69 5.34
N GLN A 99 7.87 -16.44 4.37
CA GLN A 99 6.92 -15.90 3.39
C GLN A 99 5.59 -15.53 4.05
N ALA A 100 5.17 -16.18 5.14
CA ALA A 100 4.02 -15.73 5.91
C ALA A 100 4.23 -14.31 6.50
N ILE A 101 5.43 -14.01 6.99
CA ILE A 101 5.79 -12.64 7.47
C ILE A 101 5.76 -11.63 6.31
N HIS A 102 6.13 -12.05 5.10
CA HIS A 102 6.05 -11.26 3.86
C HIS A 102 4.59 -11.02 3.41
N VAL A 103 3.77 -12.07 3.34
CA VAL A 103 2.42 -12.10 2.77
C VAL A 103 1.38 -11.37 3.64
N ILE A 104 1.54 -11.35 4.97
CA ILE A 104 0.66 -10.62 5.92
C ILE A 104 0.87 -9.07 5.84
N GLY A 105 1.57 -8.58 4.80
CA GLY A 105 1.94 -7.19 4.58
C GLY A 105 0.85 -6.25 4.05
N LEU A 106 -0.26 -6.77 3.50
CA LEU A 106 -1.31 -5.93 2.90
C LEU A 106 -2.52 -5.77 3.84
N ARG A 107 -2.41 -4.75 4.72
CA ARG A 107 -3.44 -4.12 5.58
C ARG A 107 -3.89 -4.84 6.86
N THR A 108 -3.34 -4.39 7.99
CA THR A 108 -4.07 -4.23 9.26
C THR A 108 -3.54 -2.99 10.02
N LYS A 109 -4.46 -2.26 10.65
CA LYS A 109 -4.20 -1.12 11.57
C LYS A 109 -3.62 -1.65 12.90
N PRO A 110 -3.00 -0.80 13.75
CA PRO A 110 -2.54 -1.23 15.07
C PRO A 110 -3.75 -1.64 15.93
N LEU A 111 -3.64 -2.76 16.64
CA LEU A 111 -4.50 -3.08 17.77
C LEU A 111 -3.94 -2.35 18.98
N GLU A 112 -4.70 -1.39 19.50
CA GLU A 112 -4.57 -0.89 20.86
C GLU A 112 -5.37 -1.83 21.77
N GLY A 113 -4.79 -2.23 22.90
CA GLY A 113 -5.48 -3.00 23.94
C GLY A 113 -4.94 -4.40 24.15
N PHE A 114 -3.81 -4.50 24.87
CA PHE A 114 -3.56 -5.61 25.79
C PHE A 114 -2.78 -5.02 26.97
N GLY A 115 -3.53 -4.50 27.93
CA GLY A 115 -3.06 -4.33 29.30
C GLY A 115 -3.28 -5.65 30.04
N GLY A 116 -2.26 -6.11 30.74
CA GLY A 116 -2.33 -7.30 31.59
C GLY A 116 -1.55 -8.48 31.03
N LEU A 117 -0.28 -8.55 31.42
CA LEU A 117 0.39 -9.76 31.97
C LEU A 117 1.83 -9.35 32.29
N THR A 118 1.98 -8.79 33.48
CA THR A 118 3.26 -8.68 34.19
C THR A 118 3.70 -10.08 34.59
N GLY A 119 4.91 -10.48 34.20
CA GLY A 119 5.51 -11.72 34.68
C GLY A 119 6.84 -12.05 34.02
N ALA A 120 7.91 -11.68 34.72
CA ALA A 120 9.27 -12.22 34.60
C ALA A 120 10.03 -12.02 33.26
N ALA A 121 11.01 -11.11 33.26
CA ALA A 121 12.42 -11.47 33.10
C ALA A 121 13.31 -10.21 32.96
N GLY A 122 14.10 -9.96 34.00
CA GLY A 122 15.52 -9.56 33.92
C GLY A 122 15.89 -8.29 33.17
N GLU A 123 16.14 -7.23 33.94
CA GLU A 123 17.03 -6.13 33.56
C GLU A 123 18.42 -6.64 33.15
N LEU A 124 18.97 -6.13 32.05
CA LEU A 124 20.41 -6.16 31.77
C LEU A 124 20.83 -4.82 31.17
N GLN A 125 21.40 -3.97 32.01
CA GLN A 125 22.32 -2.90 31.64
C GLN A 125 23.68 -3.52 31.30
N PHE A 126 24.36 -3.04 30.25
CA PHE A 126 25.81 -3.12 30.15
C PHE A 126 26.40 -1.88 29.46
N SER A 127 27.59 -1.53 29.93
CA SER A 127 28.27 -0.25 29.88
C SER A 127 29.68 -0.39 29.30
N TYR A 128 30.15 0.65 28.57
CA TYR A 128 31.55 0.96 28.18
C TYR A 128 32.26 -0.08 27.27
N SER A 129 33.27 0.18 26.45
CA SER A 129 34.22 1.29 26.23
C SER A 129 34.95 1.04 24.88
N LEU A 130 35.39 2.11 24.20
CA LEU A 130 36.27 2.09 23.02
C LEU A 130 37.74 1.84 23.40
N PRO A 131 38.56 1.33 22.46
CA PRO A 131 39.92 1.86 22.31
C PRO A 131 40.28 2.29 20.88
N GLU A 132 41.34 3.10 20.83
CA GLU A 132 41.78 3.99 19.77
C GLU A 132 42.67 3.36 18.66
N ARG A 133 42.69 4.15 17.57
CA ARG A 133 43.59 4.28 16.40
C ARG A 133 44.96 3.58 16.39
N THR A 134 45.43 3.29 15.16
CA THR A 134 46.65 3.92 14.58
C THR A 134 46.70 3.77 13.05
N SER A 135 47.55 4.60 12.46
CA SER A 135 47.59 5.17 11.11
C SER A 135 48.60 4.55 10.14
N LEU A 136 48.61 5.09 8.90
CA LEU A 136 49.70 5.25 7.90
C LEU A 136 49.41 4.51 6.57
N LEU A 137 49.82 4.92 5.36
CA LEU A 137 50.05 6.19 4.63
C LEU A 137 50.66 5.77 3.24
N HIS A 138 50.43 6.53 2.15
CA HIS A 138 51.12 6.48 0.83
C HIS A 138 50.85 5.27 -0.12
N GLY A 139 50.69 5.40 -1.44
CA GLY A 139 50.69 6.54 -2.37
C GLY A 139 51.00 6.08 -3.83
N ARG A 140 50.32 6.69 -4.83
CA ARG A 140 50.73 6.96 -6.25
C ARG A 140 51.06 5.76 -7.18
N GLN A 141 50.89 5.70 -8.52
CA GLN A 141 50.64 6.56 -9.72
C GLN A 141 50.07 5.61 -10.84
N ALA A 142 49.08 5.93 -11.70
CA ALA A 142 49.11 6.66 -13.00
C ALA A 142 50.19 6.13 -14.00
N MET A 143 50.01 5.82 -15.30
CA MET A 143 49.20 6.32 -16.46
C MET A 143 49.00 5.15 -17.49
N ALA A 144 48.26 5.16 -18.62
CA ALA A 144 48.01 6.19 -19.62
C ALA A 144 46.87 5.87 -20.64
N SER A 145 46.40 6.96 -21.30
CA SER A 145 45.81 7.15 -22.65
C SER A 145 44.62 6.29 -23.12
N SER A 146 43.42 6.77 -23.51
CA SER A 146 42.83 8.00 -24.08
C SER A 146 42.36 7.76 -25.52
N GLN A 147 41.04 7.82 -25.76
CA GLN A 147 40.44 8.53 -26.87
C GLN A 147 38.96 8.81 -26.58
N SER A 148 38.55 10.03 -26.90
CA SER A 148 37.46 10.80 -26.31
C SER A 148 36.28 11.00 -27.26
N PHE A 149 35.05 10.92 -26.75
CA PHE A 149 33.89 11.61 -27.33
C PHE A 149 33.33 12.61 -26.31
N SER A 150 33.19 13.86 -26.74
CA SER A 150 32.80 15.01 -25.93
C SER A 150 31.27 15.11 -25.79
N LEU A 151 30.80 15.12 -24.53
CA LEU A 151 29.46 15.59 -24.17
C LEU A 151 29.63 16.68 -23.10
N SER A 152 29.36 17.92 -23.50
CA SER A 152 29.40 19.10 -22.64
C SER A 152 28.31 19.02 -21.57
N ILE A 153 28.71 18.64 -20.35
CA ILE A 153 27.90 18.83 -19.14
C ILE A 153 28.53 19.97 -18.35
N THR A 154 27.75 21.04 -18.18
CA THR A 154 28.06 22.16 -17.29
C THR A 154 28.40 21.66 -15.88
N LYS A 155 29.61 21.97 -15.42
CA LYS A 155 30.07 21.68 -14.05
C LYS A 155 29.19 22.42 -13.05
N ILE A 156 28.27 21.73 -12.38
CA ILE A 156 27.76 22.17 -11.08
C ILE A 156 28.86 21.86 -10.07
N SER A 157 29.49 22.90 -9.55
CA SER A 157 30.47 22.81 -8.47
C SER A 157 29.75 22.33 -7.20
N THR A 158 29.77 21.04 -6.92
CA THR A 158 29.40 20.52 -5.60
C THR A 158 30.64 20.53 -4.72
N THR A 159 30.82 21.59 -3.95
CA THR A 159 31.73 21.60 -2.81
C THR A 159 31.21 20.57 -1.82
N LEU A 160 31.83 19.39 -1.77
CA LEU A 160 31.61 18.41 -0.72
C LEU A 160 32.18 18.98 0.59
N ARG A 161 31.32 19.61 1.40
CA ARG A 161 31.64 19.83 2.81
C ARG A 161 31.58 18.47 3.51
N PHE A 162 32.75 17.99 3.92
CA PHE A 162 32.86 16.92 4.90
C PHE A 162 32.14 17.37 6.18
N PHE A 163 31.16 16.59 6.64
CA PHE A 163 30.61 16.76 7.98
C PHE A 163 31.59 16.16 8.97
N SER A 164 32.38 17.02 9.60
CA SER A 164 32.94 16.75 10.91
C SER A 164 31.77 16.58 11.88
N ILE A 165 31.80 15.53 12.70
CA ILE A 165 30.92 15.43 13.88
C ILE A 165 31.48 16.44 14.90
N SER A 166 31.08 17.70 14.73
CA SER A 166 31.16 18.75 15.74
C SER A 166 29.75 18.96 16.26
N SER A 167 29.56 18.90 17.58
CA SER A 167 28.39 19.39 18.36
C SER A 167 27.26 19.97 17.49
N ASN A 168 26.25 19.14 17.20
CA ASN A 168 25.20 19.44 16.21
C ASN A 168 24.26 20.53 16.75
N GLU A 169 24.59 21.81 16.54
CA GLU A 169 23.58 22.86 16.52
C GLU A 169 22.66 22.59 15.32
N HIS A 170 21.56 21.89 15.57
CA HIS A 170 20.50 21.75 14.58
C HIS A 170 20.00 23.15 14.21
N SER A 171 20.01 23.49 12.91
CA SER A 171 19.44 24.75 12.39
C SER A 171 18.07 25.01 13.04
N PHE A 172 17.72 26.28 13.27
CA PHE A 172 16.47 26.66 13.94
C PHE A 172 15.26 25.88 13.39
N THR A 173 15.16 25.77 12.06
CA THR A 173 14.13 24.99 11.36
C THR A 173 14.04 23.53 11.84
N VAL A 174 15.17 22.82 11.96
CA VAL A 174 15.19 21.41 12.39
C VAL A 174 14.74 21.29 13.84
N SER A 175 15.27 22.14 14.72
CA SER A 175 14.88 22.18 16.13
C SER A 175 13.39 22.49 16.29
N TYR A 176 12.86 23.42 15.52
CA TYR A 176 11.43 23.75 15.48
C TYR A 176 10.58 22.55 15.04
N LEU A 177 10.96 21.88 13.94
CA LEU A 177 10.22 20.73 13.42
C LEU A 177 10.19 19.56 14.43
N ILE A 178 11.27 19.34 15.18
CA ILE A 178 11.32 18.32 16.24
C ILE A 178 10.42 18.72 17.40
N ASN A 179 10.68 19.90 17.98
CA ASN A 179 10.11 20.30 19.27
C ASN A 179 8.65 20.72 19.16
N LYS A 180 8.28 21.48 18.12
CA LYS A 180 6.91 22.00 17.93
C LYS A 180 6.05 21.10 17.06
N CYS A 181 6.60 20.60 15.95
CA CYS A 181 5.83 19.78 15.01
C CYS A 181 5.88 18.26 15.33
N GLY A 182 6.69 17.85 16.32
CA GLY A 182 6.80 16.47 16.78
C GLY A 182 7.46 15.53 15.78
N PHE A 183 8.36 16.01 14.92
CA PHE A 183 9.08 15.17 13.95
C PHE A 183 10.18 14.36 14.65
N SER A 184 10.53 13.19 14.09
CA SER A 184 11.79 12.53 14.48
C SER A 184 12.98 13.35 13.92
N PRO A 185 14.18 13.27 14.52
CA PRO A 185 15.36 13.98 14.02
C PRO A 185 15.62 13.74 12.53
N GLU A 186 15.49 12.51 12.05
CA GLU A 186 15.70 12.15 10.64
C GLU A 186 14.61 12.73 9.73
N SER A 187 13.35 12.73 10.20
CA SER A 187 12.25 13.31 9.44
C SER A 187 12.35 14.83 9.39
N ALA A 188 12.79 15.47 10.48
CA ALA A 188 13.01 16.91 10.55
C ALA A 188 14.13 17.35 9.61
N SER A 189 15.28 16.67 9.66
CA SER A 189 16.41 16.93 8.75
C SER A 189 16.04 16.75 7.27
N ARG A 190 15.26 15.71 6.92
CA ARG A 190 14.77 15.58 5.54
C ARG A 190 13.81 16.68 5.13
N THR A 191 12.99 17.16 6.08
CA THR A 191 11.96 18.19 5.82
C THR A 191 12.60 19.57 5.66
N SER A 192 13.64 19.88 6.45
CA SER A 192 14.39 21.14 6.37
C SER A 192 15.12 21.34 5.03
N ASN A 193 15.36 20.28 4.26
CA ASN A 193 15.90 20.43 2.90
C ASN A 193 14.93 21.14 1.93
N TYR A 194 13.64 21.25 2.29
CA TYR A 194 12.61 21.85 1.44
C TYR A 194 12.10 23.20 1.96
N VAL A 195 12.48 23.59 3.18
CA VAL A 195 12.03 24.80 3.86
C VAL A 195 13.09 25.28 4.82
N HIS A 196 13.31 26.58 4.88
CA HIS A 196 14.24 27.22 5.79
C HIS A 196 13.61 28.49 6.36
N PHE A 197 13.69 28.64 7.67
CA PHE A 197 13.25 29.81 8.43
C PHE A 197 14.04 29.87 9.74
N GLU A 198 14.22 31.10 10.23
CA GLU A 198 14.96 31.39 11.46
C GLU A 198 14.06 31.86 12.60
N THR A 199 12.77 32.07 12.32
CA THR A 199 11.81 32.62 13.29
C THR A 199 10.51 31.82 13.29
N PRO A 200 9.83 31.70 14.45
CA PRO A 200 8.66 30.83 14.59
C PRO A 200 7.34 31.47 14.14
N GLU A 201 7.27 32.78 13.87
CA GLU A 201 5.98 33.50 13.76
C GLU A 201 5.12 33.00 12.61
N LYS A 202 5.70 32.78 11.42
CA LYS A 202 4.96 32.24 10.26
C LYS A 202 4.55 30.77 10.46
N PRO A 203 5.47 29.87 10.86
CA PRO A 203 5.10 28.51 11.27
C PRO A 203 4.00 28.44 12.34
N ASP A 204 4.11 29.21 13.42
CA ASP A 204 3.15 29.22 14.52
C ASP A 204 1.79 29.76 14.07
N SER A 205 1.79 30.83 13.26
CA SER A 205 0.57 31.37 12.65
C SER A 205 -0.14 30.31 11.79
N LEU A 206 0.59 29.55 10.97
CA LEU A 206 0.02 28.44 10.20
C LEU A 206 -0.59 27.37 11.11
N ILE A 207 0.13 26.96 12.17
CA ILE A 207 -0.35 25.90 13.07
C ILE A 207 -1.64 26.35 13.76
N ILE A 208 -1.66 27.56 14.33
CA ILE A 208 -2.85 28.13 14.98
C ILE A 208 -4.00 28.25 13.97
N PHE A 209 -3.72 28.72 12.76
CA PHE A 209 -4.72 28.80 11.69
C PHE A 209 -5.33 27.42 11.38
N LEU A 210 -4.51 26.38 11.25
CA LEU A 210 -5.01 25.02 10.97
C LEU A 210 -5.78 24.44 12.16
N GLU A 211 -5.33 24.67 13.40
CA GLU A 211 -6.03 24.24 14.62
C GLU A 211 -7.41 24.90 14.73
N ASN A 212 -7.49 26.22 14.48
CA ASN A 212 -8.76 26.95 14.42
C ASN A 212 -9.72 26.41 13.33
N HIS A 213 -9.17 25.79 12.29
CA HIS A 213 -9.93 25.11 11.24
C HIS A 213 -10.18 23.62 11.49
N GLY A 214 -9.93 23.13 12.71
CA GLY A 214 -10.29 21.79 13.15
C GLY A 214 -9.30 20.70 12.73
N PHE A 215 -8.08 21.06 12.33
CA PHE A 215 -7.04 20.08 12.07
C PHE A 215 -6.41 19.59 13.38
N SER A 216 -6.22 18.27 13.49
CA SER A 216 -5.49 17.70 14.63
C SER A 216 -3.98 17.86 14.48
N LYS A 217 -3.24 17.79 15.59
CA LYS A 217 -1.76 17.81 15.59
C LYS A 217 -1.15 16.76 14.64
N THR A 218 -1.76 15.58 14.54
CA THR A 218 -1.29 14.51 13.64
C THR A 218 -1.55 14.83 12.17
N GLN A 219 -2.69 15.46 11.86
CA GLN A 219 -3.02 15.96 10.52
C GLN A 219 -2.05 17.07 10.11
N ILE A 220 -1.82 18.07 10.98
CA ILE A 220 -0.90 19.18 10.75
C ILE A 220 0.52 18.67 10.50
N LYS A 221 1.02 17.77 11.36
CA LYS A 221 2.33 17.11 11.18
C LYS A 221 2.44 16.41 9.82
N ASN A 222 1.41 15.65 9.42
CA ASN A 222 1.40 14.98 8.13
C ASN A 222 1.35 15.95 6.95
N LEU A 223 0.61 17.06 7.10
CA LEU A 223 0.50 18.12 6.10
C LEU A 223 1.86 18.78 5.87
N ILE A 224 2.51 19.24 6.94
CA ILE A 224 3.85 19.86 6.90
C ILE A 224 4.87 18.89 6.30
N LYS A 225 4.83 17.62 6.71
CA LYS A 225 5.76 16.60 6.18
C LYS A 225 5.64 16.43 4.65
N ARG A 226 4.42 16.54 4.12
CA ARG A 226 4.15 16.37 2.68
C ARG A 226 4.28 17.66 1.90
N GLN A 227 4.09 18.81 2.54
CA GLN A 227 4.19 20.15 1.94
C GLN A 227 4.91 21.12 2.89
N PRO A 228 6.24 21.01 3.04
CA PRO A 228 7.00 21.82 4.00
C PRO A 228 6.90 23.33 3.72
N LYS A 229 6.72 23.70 2.45
CA LYS A 229 6.55 25.08 2.00
C LYS A 229 5.31 25.79 2.57
N LEU A 230 4.35 25.04 3.14
CA LEU A 230 3.21 25.64 3.82
C LEU A 230 3.63 26.50 5.02
N LEU A 231 4.75 26.17 5.67
CA LEU A 231 5.28 26.91 6.82
C LEU A 231 5.66 28.38 6.50
N TYR A 232 5.77 28.73 5.22
CA TYR A 232 6.01 30.10 4.76
C TYR A 232 4.78 30.74 4.11
N SER A 233 3.66 30.01 3.99
CA SER A 233 2.48 30.49 3.28
C SER A 233 1.75 31.55 4.10
N ASP A 234 1.27 32.59 3.41
CA ASP A 234 0.35 33.58 3.99
C ASP A 234 -1.03 32.93 4.15
N THR A 235 -1.43 32.66 5.39
CA THR A 235 -2.67 31.93 5.71
C THR A 235 -3.89 32.69 5.19
N GLU A 236 -3.95 34.00 5.41
CA GLU A 236 -5.07 34.87 5.06
C GLU A 236 -5.21 35.04 3.55
N LYS A 237 -4.11 35.23 2.82
CA LYS A 237 -4.17 35.46 1.38
C LYS A 237 -4.22 34.18 0.56
N THR A 238 -3.68 33.07 1.06
CA THR A 238 -3.47 31.87 0.24
C THR A 238 -4.28 30.66 0.67
N LEU A 239 -4.51 30.46 1.96
CA LEU A 239 -5.18 29.26 2.48
C LEU A 239 -6.64 29.55 2.81
N LEU A 240 -6.93 30.66 3.48
CA LEU A 240 -8.27 31.04 3.91
C LEU A 240 -9.28 31.06 2.75
N PRO A 241 -9.03 31.69 1.59
CA PRO A 241 -10.00 31.72 0.50
C PRO A 241 -10.34 30.32 -0.03
N LYS A 242 -9.37 29.40 0.02
CA LYS A 242 -9.58 28.00 -0.39
C LYS A 242 -10.45 27.26 0.63
N LEU A 243 -10.22 27.48 1.93
CA LEU A 243 -11.03 26.85 2.97
C LEU A 243 -12.45 27.40 2.96
N GLU A 244 -12.62 28.71 2.85
CA GLU A 244 -13.93 29.38 2.76
C GLU A 244 -14.75 28.88 1.58
N PHE A 245 -14.15 28.77 0.40
CA PHE A 245 -14.83 28.17 -0.75
C PHE A 245 -15.25 26.72 -0.47
N LEU A 246 -14.38 25.92 0.13
CA LEU A 246 -14.70 24.52 0.43
C LEU A 246 -15.81 24.41 1.50
N TYR A 247 -15.85 25.34 2.46
CA TYR A 247 -16.97 25.46 3.40
C TYR A 247 -18.26 25.91 2.71
N SER A 248 -18.19 26.88 1.79
CA SER A 248 -19.37 27.39 1.10
C SER A 248 -20.04 26.35 0.21
N ILE A 249 -19.29 25.39 -0.32
CA ILE A 249 -19.83 24.26 -1.08
C ILE A 249 -20.23 23.06 -0.18
N GLY A 250 -20.21 23.20 1.15
CA GLY A 250 -20.79 22.22 2.07
C GLY A 250 -19.84 21.20 2.69
N PHE A 251 -18.52 21.43 2.70
CA PHE A 251 -17.63 20.64 3.57
C PHE A 251 -17.72 21.13 5.02
N SER A 252 -17.81 20.20 5.98
CA SER A 252 -17.59 20.53 7.39
C SER A 252 -16.08 20.66 7.71
N ARG A 253 -15.72 21.37 8.79
CA ARG A 253 -14.32 21.51 9.24
C ARG A 253 -13.59 20.16 9.38
N PRO A 254 -14.15 19.13 10.04
CA PRO A 254 -13.47 17.84 10.18
C PRO A 254 -13.30 17.08 8.84
N GLU A 255 -14.31 17.17 7.97
CA GLU A 255 -14.24 16.55 6.64
C GLU A 255 -13.17 17.19 5.78
N LEU A 256 -13.09 18.53 5.81
CA LEU A 256 -12.09 19.28 5.07
C LEU A 256 -10.68 19.03 5.60
N ALA A 257 -10.50 19.00 6.92
CA ALA A 257 -9.22 18.67 7.55
C ALA A 257 -8.72 17.29 7.11
N LYS A 258 -9.62 16.29 7.07
CA LYS A 258 -9.31 14.95 6.56
C LYS A 258 -8.95 14.98 5.07
N LEU A 259 -9.76 15.63 4.24
CA LEU A 259 -9.56 15.74 2.79
C LEU A 259 -8.17 16.33 2.46
N LEU A 260 -7.81 17.44 3.09
CA LEU A 260 -6.56 18.15 2.85
C LEU A 260 -5.34 17.42 3.41
N SER A 261 -5.50 16.69 4.52
CA SER A 261 -4.46 15.81 5.06
C SER A 261 -4.15 14.64 4.12
N ASP A 262 -5.20 14.04 3.55
CA ASP A 262 -5.09 12.95 2.58
C ASP A 262 -4.55 13.45 1.22
N TYR A 263 -4.89 14.68 0.83
CA TYR A 263 -4.52 15.26 -0.45
C TYR A 263 -4.05 16.73 -0.37
N PRO A 264 -2.82 16.96 0.15
CA PRO A 264 -2.31 18.31 0.42
C PRO A 264 -1.93 19.09 -0.84
N THR A 265 -1.83 18.42 -2.00
CA THR A 265 -1.60 19.08 -3.29
C THR A 265 -2.72 20.08 -3.64
N LEU A 266 -3.94 19.90 -3.08
CA LEU A 266 -5.03 20.84 -3.27
C LEU A 266 -4.67 22.26 -2.80
N LEU A 267 -3.88 22.39 -1.73
CA LEU A 267 -3.47 23.69 -1.18
C LEU A 267 -2.50 24.46 -2.10
N ARG A 268 -1.85 23.77 -3.04
CA ARG A 268 -0.96 24.37 -4.04
C ARG A 268 -1.68 24.83 -5.31
N ALA A 269 -2.89 24.33 -5.55
CA ALA A 269 -3.64 24.69 -6.74
C ALA A 269 -4.19 26.12 -6.62
N SER A 270 -4.36 26.78 -7.77
CA SER A 270 -5.06 28.07 -7.83
C SER A 270 -6.55 27.86 -7.53
N LEU A 271 -7.11 28.68 -6.63
CA LEU A 271 -8.54 28.66 -6.34
C LEU A 271 -9.33 28.99 -7.62
N GLU A 272 -9.07 30.17 -8.19
CA GLU A 272 -9.79 30.70 -9.36
C GLU A 272 -9.53 29.92 -10.64
N LYS A 273 -8.28 29.54 -10.91
CA LYS A 273 -7.92 28.92 -12.20
C LYS A 273 -8.09 27.40 -12.23
N ARG A 274 -8.33 26.76 -11.08
CA ARG A 274 -8.35 25.29 -11.00
C ARG A 274 -9.46 24.74 -10.12
N ILE A 275 -9.50 25.10 -8.85
CA ILE A 275 -10.44 24.48 -7.89
C ILE A 275 -11.90 24.84 -8.22
N ILE A 276 -12.21 26.13 -8.36
CA ILE A 276 -13.58 26.60 -8.66
C ILE A 276 -14.07 26.06 -10.01
N PRO A 277 -13.31 26.21 -11.14
CA PRO A 277 -13.74 25.65 -12.42
C PRO A 277 -13.97 24.13 -12.37
N SER A 278 -13.10 23.38 -11.66
CA SER A 278 -13.25 21.93 -11.55
C SER A 278 -14.49 21.54 -10.76
N PHE A 279 -14.79 22.25 -9.66
CA PHE A 279 -16.03 22.04 -8.93
C PHE A 279 -17.26 22.35 -9.79
N ASN A 280 -17.26 23.49 -10.47
CA ASN A 280 -18.37 23.91 -11.33
C ASN A 280 -18.62 22.92 -12.48
N LEU A 281 -17.57 22.38 -13.10
CA LEU A 281 -17.74 21.34 -14.11
C LEU A 281 -18.38 20.09 -13.52
N LEU A 282 -17.90 19.60 -12.36
CA LEU A 282 -18.49 18.42 -11.72
C LEU A 282 -19.95 18.65 -11.33
N ARG A 283 -20.26 19.84 -10.79
CA ARG A 283 -21.62 20.27 -10.47
C ARG A 283 -22.52 20.21 -11.70
N ASN A 284 -22.06 20.76 -12.83
CA ASN A 284 -22.79 20.76 -14.09
C ASN A 284 -22.95 19.35 -14.68
N LEU A 285 -21.91 18.52 -14.63
CA LEU A 285 -21.99 17.14 -15.12
C LEU A 285 -22.97 16.29 -14.31
N PHE A 286 -23.04 16.49 -12.98
CA PHE A 286 -23.94 15.73 -12.11
C PHE A 286 -25.31 16.35 -11.92
N GLN A 287 -25.48 17.62 -12.29
CA GLN A 287 -26.65 18.45 -11.98
C GLN A 287 -26.98 18.39 -10.46
N SER A 288 -25.94 18.37 -9.62
CA SER A 288 -26.09 18.16 -8.17
C SER A 288 -24.78 18.44 -7.40
N ASP A 289 -24.84 19.39 -6.48
CA ASP A 289 -23.76 19.74 -5.57
C ASP A 289 -23.39 18.53 -4.69
N ASP A 290 -24.39 17.86 -4.12
CA ASP A 290 -24.20 16.64 -3.30
C ASP A 290 -23.41 15.55 -4.03
N LYS A 291 -23.73 15.30 -5.30
CA LYS A 291 -23.00 14.30 -6.10
C LYS A 291 -21.59 14.78 -6.42
N ALA A 292 -21.39 16.07 -6.70
CA ALA A 292 -20.07 16.65 -6.91
C ALA A 292 -19.19 16.52 -5.65
N ILE A 293 -19.71 16.90 -4.48
CA ILE A 293 -19.04 16.78 -3.19
C ILE A 293 -18.71 15.32 -2.87
N LYS A 294 -19.66 14.39 -3.07
CA LYS A 294 -19.43 12.95 -2.87
C LYS A 294 -18.34 12.41 -3.80
N SER A 295 -18.27 12.88 -5.04
CA SER A 295 -17.21 12.55 -5.99
C SER A 295 -15.83 13.04 -5.50
N ILE A 296 -15.75 14.31 -5.06
CA ILE A 296 -14.53 14.91 -4.51
C ILE A 296 -14.07 14.18 -3.25
N LYS A 297 -14.99 13.83 -2.33
CA LYS A 297 -14.68 13.05 -1.12
C LYS A 297 -14.08 11.67 -1.45
N ARG A 298 -14.44 11.07 -2.59
CA ARG A 298 -13.83 9.80 -3.06
C ARG A 298 -12.46 9.99 -3.67
N PHE A 299 -12.20 11.12 -4.32
CA PHE A 299 -10.90 11.44 -4.89
C PHE A 299 -10.68 12.95 -4.99
N ALA A 300 -10.07 13.54 -3.95
CA ALA A 300 -9.81 14.98 -3.87
C ALA A 300 -8.97 15.53 -5.04
N GLY A 301 -8.09 14.68 -5.59
CA GLY A 301 -7.25 15.03 -6.73
C GLY A 301 -8.00 15.40 -8.00
N ILE A 302 -9.30 15.11 -8.06
CA ILE A 302 -10.13 15.55 -9.18
C ILE A 302 -10.18 17.08 -9.31
N LEU A 303 -10.13 17.81 -8.19
CA LEU A 303 -10.18 19.29 -8.17
C LEU A 303 -8.91 19.96 -8.69
N VAL A 304 -7.80 19.23 -8.78
CA VAL A 304 -6.52 19.74 -9.30
C VAL A 304 -6.14 19.13 -10.64
N SER A 305 -7.00 18.27 -11.17
CA SER A 305 -6.73 17.59 -12.41
C SER A 305 -7.02 18.49 -13.61
N ASP A 306 -6.42 18.13 -14.74
CA ASP A 306 -6.71 18.78 -16.00
C ASP A 306 -7.84 18.04 -16.71
N PHE A 307 -9.03 18.64 -16.67
CA PHE A 307 -10.23 18.08 -17.28
C PHE A 307 -10.20 18.15 -18.80
N GLU A 308 -9.70 19.24 -19.36
CA GLU A 308 -9.55 19.42 -20.81
C GLU A 308 -8.56 18.40 -21.40
N LYS A 309 -7.51 18.07 -20.65
CA LYS A 309 -6.50 17.11 -21.10
C LYS A 309 -6.91 15.64 -20.93
N ASN A 310 -7.74 15.32 -19.93
CA ASN A 310 -8.01 13.93 -19.57
C ASN A 310 -9.50 13.61 -19.47
N LEU A 311 -10.24 14.27 -18.56
CA LEU A 311 -11.62 13.89 -18.26
C LEU A 311 -12.53 14.04 -19.47
N LEU A 312 -12.58 15.22 -20.08
CA LEU A 312 -13.48 15.53 -21.18
C LEU A 312 -13.16 14.71 -22.45
N PRO A 313 -11.89 14.60 -22.90
CA PRO A 313 -11.55 13.69 -23.99
C PRO A 313 -11.97 12.25 -23.71
N ASN A 314 -11.73 11.73 -22.50
CA ASN A 314 -12.10 10.37 -22.14
C ASN A 314 -13.62 10.16 -22.15
N MET A 315 -14.40 11.15 -21.67
CA MET A 315 -15.86 11.10 -21.77
C MET A 315 -16.33 11.12 -23.23
N ASN A 316 -15.69 11.92 -24.08
CA ASN A 316 -16.02 12.01 -25.50
C ASN A 316 -15.70 10.72 -26.26
N ILE A 317 -14.55 10.10 -26.01
CA ILE A 317 -14.16 8.79 -26.57
C ILE A 317 -15.22 7.74 -26.19
N LEU A 318 -15.57 7.66 -24.90
CA LEU A 318 -16.56 6.69 -24.41
C LEU A 318 -17.96 6.95 -25.00
N ARG A 319 -18.36 8.21 -25.17
CA ARG A 319 -19.62 8.57 -25.82
C ARG A 319 -19.62 8.18 -27.30
N GLY A 320 -18.53 8.44 -28.01
CA GLY A 320 -18.37 8.13 -29.43
C GLY A 320 -18.48 6.64 -29.76
N ILE A 321 -18.13 5.77 -28.83
CA ILE A 321 -18.28 4.30 -28.96
C ILE A 321 -19.61 3.76 -28.41
N GLY A 322 -20.55 4.65 -28.04
CA GLY A 322 -21.89 4.28 -27.59
C GLY A 322 -22.02 3.92 -26.11
N VAL A 323 -21.06 4.27 -25.24
CA VAL A 323 -21.25 4.13 -23.78
C VAL A 323 -22.29 5.16 -23.31
N PRO A 324 -23.37 4.74 -22.62
CA PRO A 324 -24.39 5.65 -22.12
C PRO A 324 -23.81 6.69 -21.16
N GLU A 325 -24.24 7.94 -21.31
CA GLU A 325 -23.83 9.06 -20.45
C GLU A 325 -24.06 8.73 -18.96
N SER A 326 -25.19 8.08 -18.65
CA SER A 326 -25.52 7.64 -17.28
C SER A 326 -24.49 6.66 -16.69
N ASN A 327 -23.87 5.80 -17.51
CA ASN A 327 -22.81 4.90 -17.08
C ASN A 327 -21.50 5.65 -16.86
N ILE A 328 -21.16 6.60 -17.74
CA ILE A 328 -19.95 7.44 -17.62
C ILE A 328 -20.04 8.27 -16.33
N LEU A 329 -21.15 8.97 -16.12
CA LEU A 329 -21.39 9.77 -14.91
C LEU A 329 -21.44 8.91 -13.65
N LEU A 330 -22.04 7.72 -13.71
CA LEU A 330 -22.01 6.79 -12.59
C LEU A 330 -20.58 6.38 -12.22
N GLN A 331 -19.72 6.14 -13.20
CA GLN A 331 -18.31 5.82 -12.95
C GLN A 331 -17.53 7.02 -12.43
N LEU A 332 -17.73 8.21 -13.01
CA LEU A 332 -17.14 9.46 -12.52
C LEU A 332 -17.51 9.70 -11.06
N HIS A 333 -18.77 9.51 -10.69
CA HIS A 333 -19.24 9.65 -9.31
C HIS A 333 -18.66 8.56 -8.39
N ARG A 334 -18.57 7.30 -8.85
CA ARG A 334 -18.18 6.18 -7.96
C ARG A 334 -16.67 6.03 -7.80
N LYS A 335 -15.91 6.25 -8.87
CA LYS A 335 -14.47 6.01 -8.96
C LYS A 335 -13.81 7.08 -9.86
N PRO A 336 -13.79 8.35 -9.45
CA PRO A 336 -13.46 9.45 -10.37
C PRO A 336 -12.08 9.30 -11.03
N ARG A 337 -11.10 8.75 -10.29
CA ARG A 337 -9.75 8.46 -10.78
C ARG A 337 -9.69 7.56 -12.02
N THR A 338 -10.72 6.73 -12.29
CA THR A 338 -10.69 5.82 -13.43
C THR A 338 -10.85 6.52 -14.77
N LEU A 339 -11.40 7.74 -14.79
CA LEU A 339 -11.52 8.58 -15.99
C LEU A 339 -10.38 9.61 -16.13
N MET A 340 -9.42 9.60 -15.21
CA MET A 340 -8.29 10.55 -15.17
C MET A 340 -6.99 9.89 -15.65
N PHE A 341 -6.96 9.44 -16.91
CA PHE A 341 -5.73 8.94 -17.52
C PHE A 341 -5.62 9.34 -19.00
N ASN A 342 -4.45 9.09 -19.59
CA ASN A 342 -4.11 9.52 -20.94
C ASN A 342 -5.15 9.03 -21.99
N PRO A 343 -5.71 9.93 -22.82
CA PRO A 343 -6.73 9.58 -23.81
C PRO A 343 -6.27 8.60 -24.90
N VAL A 344 -5.03 8.72 -25.39
CA VAL A 344 -4.47 7.80 -26.41
C VAL A 344 -4.47 6.37 -25.87
N ARG A 345 -4.04 6.18 -24.61
CA ARG A 345 -4.09 4.87 -23.96
C ARG A 345 -5.51 4.37 -23.71
N LEU A 346 -6.49 5.26 -23.53
CA LEU A 346 -7.90 4.85 -23.41
C LEU A 346 -8.41 4.29 -24.74
N GLU A 347 -8.11 4.94 -25.87
CA GLU A 347 -8.52 4.49 -27.20
C GLU A 347 -7.95 3.10 -27.52
N GLU A 348 -6.66 2.88 -27.26
CA GLU A 348 -6.01 1.56 -27.42
C GLU A 348 -6.75 0.46 -26.65
N ILE A 349 -7.07 0.71 -25.39
CA ILE A 349 -7.78 -0.24 -24.51
C ILE A 349 -9.21 -0.44 -24.99
N VAL A 350 -9.91 0.62 -25.37
CA VAL A 350 -11.29 0.56 -25.86
C VAL A 350 -11.39 -0.31 -27.10
N GLU A 351 -10.47 -0.15 -28.06
CA GLU A 351 -10.44 -0.99 -29.27
C GLU A 351 -10.13 -2.46 -28.93
N GLU A 352 -9.25 -2.70 -27.97
CA GLU A 352 -9.00 -4.07 -27.49
C GLU A 352 -10.25 -4.69 -26.84
N VAL A 353 -10.97 -3.95 -26.00
CA VAL A 353 -12.19 -4.44 -25.35
C VAL A 353 -13.34 -4.62 -26.34
N LYS A 354 -13.42 -3.80 -27.40
CA LYS A 354 -14.38 -3.99 -28.50
C LYS A 354 -14.11 -5.29 -29.26
N ARG A 355 -12.84 -5.62 -29.54
CA ARG A 355 -12.46 -6.91 -30.15
C ARG A 355 -12.86 -8.12 -29.29
N MET A 356 -13.02 -7.95 -27.97
CA MET A 356 -13.50 -9.00 -27.06
C MET A 356 -15.03 -9.19 -27.08
N GLY A 357 -15.78 -8.44 -27.90
CA GLY A 357 -17.24 -8.61 -28.04
C GLY A 357 -18.03 -8.21 -26.78
N ILE A 358 -17.50 -7.25 -26.01
CA ILE A 358 -18.18 -6.73 -24.82
C ILE A 358 -19.06 -5.54 -25.23
N ASP A 359 -20.35 -5.67 -24.98
CA ASP A 359 -21.37 -4.67 -25.24
C ASP A 359 -21.07 -3.34 -24.51
N THR A 360 -20.85 -2.28 -25.29
CA THR A 360 -20.49 -0.92 -24.81
C THR A 360 -21.61 -0.26 -24.01
N SER A 361 -22.86 -0.70 -24.19
CA SER A 361 -24.02 -0.17 -23.45
C SER A 361 -24.04 -0.60 -21.98
N ARG A 362 -23.35 -1.71 -21.65
CA ARG A 362 -23.34 -2.28 -20.30
C ARG A 362 -22.28 -1.62 -19.43
N LYS A 363 -22.62 -1.37 -18.16
CA LYS A 363 -21.67 -0.88 -17.13
C LYS A 363 -20.38 -1.71 -17.04
N LYS A 364 -20.50 -3.00 -17.34
CA LYS A 364 -19.41 -3.97 -17.33
C LYS A 364 -18.31 -3.64 -18.33
N PHE A 365 -18.64 -3.00 -19.45
CA PHE A 365 -17.65 -2.53 -20.42
C PHE A 365 -16.59 -1.65 -19.73
N LEU A 366 -17.05 -0.69 -18.92
CA LEU A 366 -16.14 0.20 -18.18
C LEU A 366 -15.34 -0.55 -17.13
N ASP A 367 -15.91 -1.56 -16.47
CA ASP A 367 -15.15 -2.39 -15.52
C ASP A 367 -14.00 -3.14 -16.20
N VAL A 368 -14.19 -3.61 -17.44
CA VAL A 368 -13.15 -4.26 -18.26
C VAL A 368 -12.08 -3.25 -18.68
N VAL A 369 -12.48 -2.11 -19.25
CA VAL A 369 -11.57 -1.02 -19.65
C VAL A 369 -10.67 -0.63 -18.47
N PHE A 370 -11.25 -0.49 -17.27
CA PHE A 370 -10.47 -0.12 -16.09
C PHE A 370 -9.60 -1.25 -15.54
N ALA A 371 -10.03 -2.51 -15.66
CA ALA A 371 -9.19 -3.66 -15.35
C ALA A 371 -7.95 -3.66 -16.26
N MET A 372 -8.15 -3.58 -17.57
CA MET A 372 -7.06 -3.49 -18.56
C MET A 372 -6.12 -2.32 -18.29
N LYS A 373 -6.69 -1.14 -18.00
CA LYS A 373 -5.90 0.06 -17.66
C LYS A 373 -5.01 -0.11 -16.43
N SER A 374 -5.40 -0.95 -15.48
CA SER A 374 -4.67 -1.15 -14.22
C SER A 374 -3.38 -1.97 -14.38
N MET A 375 -3.15 -2.57 -15.56
CA MET A 375 -2.02 -3.45 -15.82
C MET A 375 -1.34 -3.12 -17.16
N THR A 376 -0.14 -3.65 -17.36
CA THR A 376 0.53 -3.67 -18.66
C THR A 376 0.18 -4.96 -19.39
N LYS A 377 0.43 -5.02 -20.70
CA LYS A 377 0.25 -6.23 -21.50
C LYS A 377 1.05 -7.42 -20.94
N SER A 378 2.32 -7.20 -20.56
CA SER A 378 3.15 -8.23 -19.92
C SER A 378 2.58 -8.71 -18.58
N THR A 379 2.03 -7.82 -17.75
CA THR A 379 1.36 -8.22 -16.52
C THR A 379 0.08 -9.03 -16.79
N LEU A 380 -0.65 -8.71 -17.85
CA LEU A 380 -1.82 -9.47 -18.27
C LEU A 380 -1.43 -10.89 -18.70
N GLU A 381 -0.40 -11.04 -19.54
CA GLU A 381 0.13 -12.32 -20.01
C GLU A 381 0.57 -13.21 -18.84
N LYS A 382 1.35 -12.68 -17.90
CA LYS A 382 1.76 -13.43 -16.69
C LYS A 382 0.57 -13.94 -15.87
N LYS A 383 -0.51 -13.16 -15.78
CA LYS A 383 -1.73 -13.59 -15.07
C LYS A 383 -2.47 -14.68 -15.83
N ILE A 384 -2.55 -14.58 -17.15
CA ILE A 384 -3.11 -15.63 -18.00
C ILE A 384 -2.33 -16.93 -17.78
N ASP A 385 -0.99 -16.87 -17.75
CA ASP A 385 -0.15 -18.05 -17.50
C ASP A 385 -0.40 -18.65 -16.11
N VAL A 386 -0.61 -17.82 -15.08
CA VAL A 386 -1.01 -18.30 -13.76
C VAL A 386 -2.32 -19.08 -13.83
N TYR A 387 -3.34 -18.59 -14.53
CA TYR A 387 -4.60 -19.33 -14.69
C TYR A 387 -4.43 -20.62 -15.49
N LYS A 388 -3.61 -20.62 -16.55
CA LYS A 388 -3.28 -21.82 -17.33
C LYS A 388 -2.60 -22.89 -16.48
N ARG A 389 -1.71 -22.49 -15.57
CA ARG A 389 -1.07 -23.42 -14.59
C ARG A 389 -2.07 -24.07 -13.64
N TRP A 390 -3.23 -23.46 -13.42
CA TRP A 390 -4.35 -24.03 -12.68
C TRP A 390 -5.34 -24.77 -13.58
N GLY A 391 -4.97 -25.06 -14.83
CA GLY A 391 -5.75 -25.84 -15.77
C GLY A 391 -6.88 -25.08 -16.45
N TRP A 392 -6.92 -23.74 -16.38
CA TRP A 392 -7.94 -22.99 -17.13
C TRP A 392 -7.56 -22.95 -18.61
N SER A 393 -8.51 -23.32 -19.47
CA SER A 393 -8.45 -23.11 -20.91
C SER A 393 -8.52 -21.63 -21.28
N ASP A 394 -8.08 -21.27 -22.49
CA ASP A 394 -8.23 -19.90 -23.00
C ASP A 394 -9.69 -19.43 -23.00
N GLN A 395 -10.63 -20.35 -23.26
CA GLN A 395 -12.06 -20.06 -23.18
C GLN A 395 -12.52 -19.78 -21.74
N GLU A 396 -12.12 -20.59 -20.76
CA GLU A 396 -12.48 -20.35 -19.35
C GLU A 396 -11.91 -19.03 -18.83
N ILE A 397 -10.67 -18.69 -19.21
CA ILE A 397 -10.05 -17.41 -18.86
C ILE A 397 -10.85 -16.26 -19.47
N HIS A 398 -11.17 -16.36 -20.76
CA HIS A 398 -11.95 -15.34 -21.46
C HIS A 398 -13.35 -15.16 -20.84
N GLU A 399 -14.05 -16.26 -20.54
CA GLU A 399 -15.36 -16.22 -19.90
C GLU A 399 -15.30 -15.69 -18.46
N ALA A 400 -14.27 -16.08 -17.68
CA ALA A 400 -14.05 -15.59 -16.33
C ALA A 400 -13.81 -14.07 -16.33
N PHE A 401 -12.99 -13.59 -17.26
CA PHE A 401 -12.72 -12.15 -17.43
C PHE A 401 -13.98 -11.40 -17.86
N ARG A 402 -14.71 -11.92 -18.86
CA ARG A 402 -15.99 -11.35 -19.31
C ARG A 402 -17.03 -11.37 -18.21
N ARG A 403 -17.02 -12.35 -17.30
CA ARG A 403 -17.96 -12.48 -16.18
C ARG A 403 -17.59 -11.58 -15.00
N TYR A 404 -16.32 -11.43 -14.68
CA TYR A 404 -15.84 -10.61 -13.57
C TYR A 404 -14.41 -10.08 -13.83
N PRO A 405 -14.27 -8.92 -14.47
CA PRO A 405 -12.97 -8.41 -14.93
C PRO A 405 -11.94 -8.19 -13.81
N LEU A 406 -12.43 -7.95 -12.58
CA LEU A 406 -11.60 -7.73 -11.41
C LEU A 406 -10.76 -8.95 -11.03
N CYS A 407 -11.07 -10.17 -11.52
CA CYS A 407 -10.20 -11.33 -11.30
C CYS A 407 -8.78 -11.08 -11.83
N MET A 408 -8.64 -10.38 -12.96
CA MET A 408 -7.33 -10.04 -13.54
C MET A 408 -6.59 -8.94 -12.76
N THR A 409 -7.27 -8.20 -11.89
CA THR A 409 -6.64 -7.13 -11.09
C THR A 409 -6.01 -7.63 -9.79
N VAL A 410 -6.22 -8.92 -9.46
CA VAL A 410 -5.69 -9.57 -8.26
C VAL A 410 -4.20 -9.90 -8.46
N SER A 411 -3.37 -9.81 -7.42
CA SER A 411 -1.95 -10.19 -7.51
C SER A 411 -1.77 -11.69 -7.79
N GLU A 412 -0.68 -12.06 -8.45
CA GLU A 412 -0.35 -13.44 -8.79
C GLU A 412 -0.29 -14.30 -7.52
N ASP A 413 0.43 -13.84 -6.48
CA ASP A 413 0.54 -14.54 -5.19
C ASP A 413 -0.82 -14.83 -4.55
N LYS A 414 -1.75 -13.87 -4.65
CA LYS A 414 -3.08 -14.03 -4.07
C LYS A 414 -3.92 -15.01 -4.88
N ILE A 415 -3.80 -15.01 -6.21
CA ILE A 415 -4.45 -16.02 -7.06
C ILE A 415 -3.93 -17.40 -6.69
N MET A 416 -2.61 -17.58 -6.63
CA MET A 416 -1.96 -18.84 -6.25
C MET A 416 -2.44 -19.33 -4.88
N ALA A 417 -2.44 -18.47 -3.86
CA ALA A 417 -2.85 -18.84 -2.51
C ALA A 417 -4.34 -19.21 -2.41
N ILE A 418 -5.22 -18.52 -3.14
CA ILE A 418 -6.65 -18.84 -3.16
C ILE A 418 -6.90 -20.15 -3.92
N MET A 419 -6.26 -20.34 -5.06
CA MET A 419 -6.42 -21.55 -5.87
C MET A 419 -5.88 -22.78 -5.14
N ASP A 420 -4.71 -22.68 -4.48
CA ASP A 420 -4.17 -23.77 -3.65
C ASP A 420 -5.15 -24.15 -2.53
N PHE A 421 -5.68 -23.17 -1.82
CA PHE A 421 -6.65 -23.44 -0.76
C PHE A 421 -7.95 -24.06 -1.31
N LEU A 422 -8.58 -23.46 -2.32
CA LEU A 422 -9.87 -23.96 -2.81
C LEU A 422 -9.74 -25.28 -3.56
N VAL A 423 -8.76 -25.41 -4.45
CA VAL A 423 -8.63 -26.59 -5.32
C VAL A 423 -7.93 -27.73 -4.58
N ASN A 424 -6.73 -27.49 -4.05
CA ASN A 424 -5.94 -28.58 -3.47
C ASN A 424 -6.43 -28.98 -2.07
N LYS A 425 -6.81 -28.02 -1.23
CA LYS A 425 -7.18 -28.32 0.18
C LYS A 425 -8.66 -28.61 0.37
N MET A 426 -9.53 -27.83 -0.28
CA MET A 426 -10.98 -27.97 -0.14
C MET A 426 -11.61 -28.86 -1.22
N GLY A 427 -10.85 -29.27 -2.25
CA GLY A 427 -11.31 -30.16 -3.30
C GLY A 427 -12.29 -29.54 -4.30
N TYR A 428 -12.41 -28.22 -4.38
CA TYR A 428 -13.23 -27.57 -5.41
C TYR A 428 -12.60 -27.74 -6.79
N SER A 429 -13.41 -27.93 -7.83
CA SER A 429 -12.86 -28.00 -9.19
C SER A 429 -12.34 -26.63 -9.65
N SER A 430 -11.20 -26.62 -10.34
CA SER A 430 -10.61 -25.38 -10.88
C SER A 430 -11.57 -24.66 -11.86
N THR A 431 -12.27 -25.43 -12.69
CA THR A 431 -13.31 -24.93 -13.61
C THR A 431 -14.48 -24.27 -12.86
N LEU A 432 -14.88 -24.77 -11.68
CA LEU A 432 -15.91 -24.11 -10.86
C LEU A 432 -15.44 -22.73 -10.40
N VAL A 433 -14.17 -22.62 -10.00
CA VAL A 433 -13.56 -21.33 -9.63
C VAL A 433 -13.50 -20.39 -10.84
N ALA A 434 -13.20 -20.89 -12.04
CA ALA A 434 -13.26 -20.10 -13.28
C ALA A 434 -14.65 -19.53 -13.54
N LYS A 435 -15.69 -20.37 -13.42
CA LYS A 435 -17.10 -19.97 -13.58
C LYS A 435 -17.55 -18.96 -12.52
N GLN A 436 -16.94 -18.97 -11.33
CA GLN A 436 -17.25 -18.07 -10.20
C GLN A 436 -16.01 -17.26 -9.76
N SER A 437 -15.32 -16.65 -10.71
CA SER A 437 -14.03 -15.95 -10.52
C SER A 437 -14.08 -14.74 -9.57
N SER A 438 -15.26 -14.32 -9.12
CA SER A 438 -15.45 -13.30 -8.07
C SER A 438 -14.77 -13.66 -6.76
N VAL A 439 -14.69 -14.96 -6.44
CA VAL A 439 -14.05 -15.48 -5.22
C VAL A 439 -12.59 -15.03 -5.10
N LEU A 440 -11.86 -14.91 -6.22
CA LEU A 440 -10.45 -14.50 -6.25
C LEU A 440 -10.23 -13.08 -5.70
N SER A 441 -11.26 -12.23 -5.73
CA SER A 441 -11.17 -10.88 -5.20
C SER A 441 -11.38 -10.80 -3.67
N ARG A 442 -11.89 -11.87 -3.04
CA ARG A 442 -12.19 -11.90 -1.61
C ARG A 442 -10.94 -12.04 -0.75
N SER A 443 -11.06 -11.78 0.55
CA SER A 443 -9.95 -11.99 1.49
C SER A 443 -9.81 -13.49 1.74
N LEU A 444 -8.60 -14.02 1.56
CA LEU A 444 -8.31 -15.42 1.87
C LEU A 444 -8.56 -15.67 3.36
N GLU A 445 -7.83 -14.95 4.21
CA GLU A 445 -7.83 -15.09 5.67
C GLU A 445 -9.19 -14.75 6.30
N LYS A 446 -9.77 -13.59 5.97
CA LYS A 446 -10.94 -13.07 6.70
C LYS A 446 -12.28 -13.60 6.20
N ARG A 447 -12.29 -14.37 5.11
CA ARG A 447 -13.54 -14.70 4.42
C ARG A 447 -13.54 -16.06 3.75
N ILE A 448 -12.54 -16.36 2.92
CA ILE A 448 -12.53 -17.64 2.19
C ILE A 448 -12.28 -18.78 3.18
N VAL A 449 -11.21 -18.72 3.97
CA VAL A 449 -10.84 -19.79 4.91
C VAL A 449 -11.95 -20.04 5.95
N PRO A 450 -12.45 -19.04 6.71
CA PRO A 450 -13.44 -19.31 7.76
C PRO A 450 -14.74 -19.88 7.21
N ARG A 451 -15.20 -19.38 6.06
CA ARG A 451 -16.47 -19.83 5.46
C ARG A 451 -16.35 -21.18 4.75
N ALA A 452 -15.20 -21.49 4.16
CA ALA A 452 -14.97 -22.78 3.52
C ALA A 452 -14.89 -23.90 4.57
N LEU A 453 -14.15 -23.69 5.66
CA LEU A 453 -14.07 -24.65 6.78
C LEU A 453 -15.44 -24.84 7.43
N PHE A 454 -16.18 -23.74 7.65
CA PHE A 454 -17.55 -23.81 8.14
C PHE A 454 -18.44 -24.64 7.20
N ALA A 455 -18.39 -24.41 5.89
CA ALA A 455 -19.16 -25.18 4.91
C ALA A 455 -18.77 -26.67 4.89
N GLN A 456 -17.48 -26.98 4.99
CA GLN A 456 -16.99 -28.35 5.06
C GLN A 456 -17.51 -29.09 6.30
N GLU A 457 -17.54 -28.41 7.44
CA GLU A 457 -18.05 -28.96 8.69
C GLU A 457 -19.58 -29.12 8.68
N LEU A 458 -20.31 -28.26 7.95
CA LEU A 458 -21.74 -28.49 7.70
C LEU A 458 -21.97 -29.74 6.85
N SER A 459 -21.11 -29.97 5.86
CA SER A 459 -21.18 -31.15 5.00
C SER A 459 -20.79 -32.43 5.76
N SER A 460 -19.79 -32.37 6.64
CA SER A 460 -19.37 -33.52 7.49
C SER A 460 -20.49 -33.96 8.43
N LYS A 461 -21.33 -33.02 8.90
CA LYS A 461 -22.52 -33.31 9.72
C LYS A 461 -23.77 -33.67 8.91
N GLY A 462 -23.68 -33.77 7.58
CA GLY A 462 -24.80 -34.08 6.70
C GLY A 462 -25.90 -33.00 6.67
N LEU A 463 -25.59 -31.78 7.09
CA LEU A 463 -26.57 -30.70 7.22
C LEU A 463 -26.82 -29.99 5.88
N PHE A 464 -25.79 -29.88 5.02
CA PHE A 464 -25.89 -29.28 3.69
C PHE A 464 -24.62 -29.54 2.86
N ASN A 465 -24.76 -29.92 1.58
CA ASN A 465 -23.63 -30.38 0.76
C ASN A 465 -23.36 -29.58 -0.53
N ASP A 466 -24.28 -28.71 -1.01
CA ASP A 466 -24.12 -28.05 -2.31
C ASP A 466 -24.17 -26.51 -2.21
N PHE A 467 -23.03 -25.93 -1.84
CA PHE A 467 -22.89 -24.47 -1.79
C PHE A 467 -22.28 -23.91 -3.07
N LYS A 468 -23.01 -23.00 -3.73
CA LYS A 468 -22.40 -22.11 -4.73
C LYS A 468 -21.34 -21.23 -4.06
N LEU A 469 -20.13 -21.16 -4.65
CA LEU A 469 -19.03 -20.32 -4.15
C LEU A 469 -19.46 -18.86 -3.94
N SER A 470 -20.28 -18.32 -4.83
CA SER A 470 -20.86 -16.98 -4.72
C SER A 470 -21.72 -16.80 -3.46
N VAL A 471 -22.53 -17.79 -3.07
CA VAL A 471 -23.34 -17.74 -1.85
C VAL A 471 -22.43 -17.74 -0.61
N LEU A 472 -21.38 -18.56 -0.61
CA LEU A 472 -20.44 -18.61 0.50
C LEU A 472 -19.59 -17.35 0.59
N PHE A 473 -19.00 -16.89 -0.51
CA PHE A 473 -17.91 -15.92 -0.46
C PHE A 473 -18.32 -14.51 -0.89
N ASP A 474 -19.36 -14.34 -1.71
CA ASP A 474 -19.78 -13.01 -2.19
C ASP A 474 -20.84 -12.35 -1.30
N THR A 475 -21.51 -13.11 -0.44
CA THR A 475 -22.53 -12.57 0.46
C THR A 475 -21.96 -11.71 1.59
N SER A 476 -22.64 -10.63 1.94
CA SER A 476 -22.20 -9.76 3.04
C SER A 476 -22.10 -10.51 4.37
N GLU A 477 -21.35 -10.01 5.34
CA GLU A 477 -21.28 -10.63 6.68
C GLU A 477 -22.66 -10.72 7.33
N LYS A 478 -23.44 -9.63 7.23
CA LYS A 478 -24.82 -9.57 7.72
C LYS A 478 -25.71 -10.61 7.05
N THR A 479 -25.64 -10.73 5.73
CA THR A 479 -26.46 -11.70 4.98
C THR A 479 -26.01 -13.12 5.28
N PHE A 480 -24.71 -13.39 5.31
CA PHE A 480 -24.16 -14.70 5.66
C PHE A 480 -24.63 -15.13 7.06
N ASN A 481 -24.42 -14.28 8.06
CA ASN A 481 -24.84 -14.57 9.43
C ASN A 481 -26.36 -14.69 9.57
N LYS A 482 -27.17 -14.04 8.74
CA LYS A 482 -28.61 -14.27 8.72
C LYS A 482 -28.95 -15.65 8.15
N MET A 483 -28.46 -15.94 6.94
CA MET A 483 -28.74 -17.20 6.25
C MET A 483 -28.28 -18.41 7.07
N PHE A 484 -27.11 -18.31 7.69
CA PHE A 484 -26.50 -19.40 8.46
C PHE A 484 -26.83 -19.31 9.95
N GLY A 485 -27.03 -18.12 10.52
CA GLY A 485 -27.48 -17.98 11.91
C GLY A 485 -28.88 -18.54 12.11
N ASP A 486 -29.84 -18.18 11.27
CA ASP A 486 -31.23 -18.63 11.42
C ASP A 486 -31.36 -20.17 11.23
N CYS A 487 -30.53 -20.75 10.34
CA CYS A 487 -30.48 -22.20 10.09
C CYS A 487 -29.70 -22.99 11.14
N PHE A 488 -28.62 -22.44 11.71
CA PHE A 488 -27.65 -23.21 12.53
C PHE A 488 -27.64 -22.87 14.02
N VAL A 489 -28.27 -21.77 14.47
CA VAL A 489 -28.51 -21.49 15.90
C VAL A 489 -29.30 -22.63 16.58
N LYS A 490 -30.16 -23.32 15.83
CA LYS A 490 -30.94 -24.46 16.34
C LYS A 490 -30.27 -25.83 16.15
N LYS A 491 -29.36 -25.98 15.18
CA LYS A 491 -28.83 -27.29 14.77
C LYS A 491 -27.36 -27.54 15.15
N ALA A 492 -26.54 -26.50 15.29
CA ALA A 492 -25.11 -26.63 15.62
C ALA A 492 -24.53 -25.31 16.18
N PRO A 493 -24.93 -24.89 17.40
CA PRO A 493 -24.53 -23.60 17.98
C PRO A 493 -23.00 -23.44 18.15
N GLU A 494 -22.29 -24.54 18.35
CA GLU A 494 -20.83 -24.55 18.54
C GLU A 494 -20.06 -24.17 17.26
N LEU A 495 -20.60 -24.46 16.08
CA LEU A 495 -19.98 -24.10 14.80
C LEU A 495 -20.03 -22.61 14.52
N LEU A 496 -21.09 -21.95 14.98
CA LEU A 496 -21.21 -20.49 14.86
C LEU A 496 -20.18 -19.79 15.77
N LYS A 497 -19.88 -20.38 16.93
CA LYS A 497 -18.85 -19.88 17.85
C LYS A 497 -17.46 -20.00 17.21
N LEU A 498 -17.14 -21.18 16.66
CA LEU A 498 -15.88 -21.41 15.94
C LEU A 498 -15.71 -20.49 14.71
N TYR A 499 -16.79 -20.22 13.97
CA TYR A 499 -16.76 -19.26 12.87
C TYR A 499 -16.42 -17.84 13.35
N LYS A 500 -17.09 -17.35 14.41
CA LYS A 500 -16.83 -16.02 14.97
C LYS A 500 -15.40 -15.88 15.49
N GLU A 501 -14.91 -16.88 16.21
CA GLU A 501 -13.53 -16.92 16.71
C GLU A 501 -12.48 -16.87 15.59
N ASN A 502 -12.78 -17.43 14.41
CA ASN A 502 -11.89 -17.40 13.24
C ASN A 502 -12.00 -16.11 12.40
N VAL A 503 -13.06 -15.30 12.58
CA VAL A 503 -13.25 -14.02 11.88
C VAL A 503 -12.67 -12.84 12.68
N GLU A 504 -12.64 -12.96 14.01
CA GLU A 504 -12.14 -11.93 14.94
C GLU A 504 -10.61 -12.01 15.18
N LYS A 505 -9.97 -13.13 14.83
CA LYS A 505 -8.51 -13.28 14.73
C LYS A 505 -7.97 -12.62 13.46
#